data_AF-A0A7V1RCZ8-F1
#
_entry.id   AF-A0A7V1RCZ8-F1
#
_cell.length_a   1.000
_cell.length_b   1.000
_cell.length_c   1.000
_cell.angle_alpha   90.00
_cell.angle_beta   90.00
_cell.angle_gamma   90.00
#
_symmetry.space_group_name_H-M   'P 1'
#
loop_
_entity.id
_entity.type
_entity.pdbx_description
1 polymer ?
#
loop_
_entity_poly.entity_id
_entity_poly.type
_entity_poly.pdbx_seq_one_letter_code
_entity_poly.pdbx_strand_id
1 'polypeptide(L)' 'MRVQNQFARQLPLIQYEPPSPRLTEVGQFVDPAVEAVMFGLKPPREAMREAAARINRVLSRP' A
#
# COMPACT_ATOMS: atom_id res chain seq x y z
N MET A 1 0.27 -26.75 15.68
CA MET A 1 0.48 -25.31 15.96
C MET A 1 1.77 -24.70 15.38
N ARG A 2 2.53 -25.36 14.49
CA ARG A 2 3.81 -24.83 13.98
C ARG A 2 3.66 -23.53 13.18
N VAL A 3 2.59 -23.42 12.39
CA VAL A 3 2.30 -22.25 11.55
C VAL A 3 1.87 -21.04 12.39
N GLN A 4 1.01 -21.25 13.40
CA GLN A 4 0.59 -20.20 14.33
C GLN A 4 1.79 -19.59 15.08
N ASN A 5 2.77 -20.41 15.46
CA ASN A 5 3.99 -19.93 16.13
C ASN A 5 4.83 -19.02 15.22
N GLN A 6 4.90 -19.31 13.91
CA GLN A 6 5.61 -18.45 12.97
C GLN A 6 4.89 -17.12 12.74
N PHE A 7 3.55 -17.15 12.61
CA PHE A 7 2.76 -15.91 12.51
C PHE A 7 2.88 -15.04 13.77
N ALA A 8 2.87 -15.64 14.96
CA ALA A 8 3.00 -14.91 16.22
C ALA A 8 4.32 -14.12 16.33
N ARG A 9 5.41 -14.63 15.74
CA ARG A 9 6.71 -13.93 15.69
C ARG A 9 6.69 -12.68 14.81
N GLN A 10 5.76 -12.60 13.87
CA GLN A 10 5.63 -11.47 12.95
C GLN A 10 4.74 -10.37 13.52
N LEU A 11 3.82 -10.67 14.44
CA LEU A 11 2.88 -9.68 15.01
C LEU A 11 3.53 -8.37 15.48
N PRO A 12 4.69 -8.36 16.17
CA PRO A 12 5.33 -7.12 16.58
C PRO A 12 5.84 -6.24 15.43
N LEU A 13 5.97 -6.80 14.22
CA LEU A 13 6.46 -6.11 13.02
C LEU A 13 5.31 -5.64 12.11
N ILE A 14 4.06 -5.98 12.45
CA ILE A 14 2.90 -5.60 11.65
C ILE A 14 2.55 -4.15 11.95
N GLN A 15 2.52 -3.32 10.91
CA GLN A 15 1.78 -2.07 10.96
C GLN A 15 0.31 -2.37 10.71
N TYR A 16 -0.54 -2.03 11.68
CA TYR A 16 -1.98 -2.10 11.52
C TYR A 16 -2.43 -0.95 10.62
N GLU A 17 -3.29 -1.28 9.64
CA GLU A 17 -3.90 -0.26 8.81
C GLU A 17 -4.78 0.66 9.68
N PRO A 18 -4.67 1.99 9.49
CA PRO A 18 -5.51 2.91 10.23
C PRO A 18 -6.97 2.76 9.81
N PRO A 19 -7.93 2.84 10.74
CA PRO A 19 -9.34 2.84 10.39
C PRO A 19 -9.65 4.12 9.59
N SER A 20 -9.92 3.97 8.29
CA SER A 20 -10.26 5.07 7.39
C SER A 20 -11.44 4.70 6.51
N PRO A 21 -12.47 5.56 6.38
CA PRO A 21 -13.58 5.32 5.48
C PRO A 21 -13.15 5.32 4.00
N ARG A 22 -11.95 5.83 3.70
CA ARG A 22 -11.39 5.93 2.34
C ARG A 22 -10.34 4.85 2.06
N LEU A 23 -10.14 3.89 2.97
CA LEU A 23 -9.08 2.88 2.87
C LEU A 23 -9.17 2.05 1.59
N THR A 24 -10.37 1.57 1.26
CA THR A 24 -10.63 0.81 0.03
C THR A 24 -10.32 1.62 -1.23
N GLU A 25 -10.57 2.93 -1.20
CA GLU A 25 -10.29 3.82 -2.34
C GLU A 25 -8.80 4.13 -2.50
N VAL A 26 -8.02 4.17 -1.43
CA VAL A 26 -6.58 4.47 -1.51
C VAL A 26 -5.72 3.23 -1.79
N GLY A 27 -6.15 2.06 -1.30
CA GLY A 27 -5.39 0.81 -1.46
C GLY A 27 -5.15 0.42 -2.92
N GLN A 28 -6.09 0.73 -3.81
CA GLN A 28 -6.01 0.41 -5.24
C GLN A 28 -4.90 1.14 -6.01
N PHE A 29 -4.22 2.13 -5.43
CA PHE A 29 -3.19 2.90 -6.13
C PHE A 29 -1.78 2.36 -5.94
N VAL A 30 -1.54 1.54 -4.91
CA VAL A 30 -0.21 1.00 -4.61
C VAL A 30 0.13 -0.16 -5.54
N ASP A 31 -0.79 -1.11 -5.73
CA ASP A 31 -0.54 -2.30 -6.57
C ASP A 31 -0.17 -1.93 -8.01
N PRO A 32 -0.87 -1.03 -8.73
CA PRO A 32 -0.49 -0.63 -10.07
C PRO A 32 0.87 0.07 -10.14
N ALA A 33 1.27 0.78 -9.08
CA ALA A 33 2.58 1.43 -9.03
C ALA A 33 3.70 0.39 -8.84
N VAL A 34 3.48 -0.63 -8.02
CA VAL A 34 4.41 -1.77 -7.89
C VAL A 34 4.51 -2.52 -9.21
N GLU A 35 3.39 -2.83 -9.85
CA GLU A 35 3.36 -3.50 -11.17
C GLU A 35 4.12 -2.70 -12.22
N ALA A 36 3.91 -1.38 -12.30
CA ALA A 36 4.62 -0.53 -13.25
C ALA A 36 6.15 -0.56 -13.07
N VAL A 37 6.62 -0.71 -11.82
CA VAL A 37 8.05 -0.87 -11.52
C VAL A 37 8.54 -2.26 -11.92
N MET A 38 7.79 -3.31 -11.57
CA MET A 38 8.17 -4.70 -11.87
C MET A 38 8.24 -4.97 -13.37
N PHE A 39 7.35 -4.36 -14.16
CA PHE A 39 7.36 -4.49 -15.62
C PHE A 39 8.34 -3.53 -16.31
N GLY A 40 9.12 -2.75 -15.55
CA GLY A 40 10.08 -1.79 -16.12
C GLY A 40 9.43 -0.64 -16.88
N LEU A 41 8.15 -0.36 -16.65
CA LEU A 41 7.41 0.72 -17.30
C LEU A 41 7.77 2.09 -16.73
N LYS A 42 8.12 2.15 -15.43
CA LYS A 42 8.48 3.38 -14.72
C LYS A 42 9.59 3.16 -13.69
N PRO A 43 10.45 4.17 -13.45
CA PRO A 43 11.34 4.16 -12.30
C PRO A 43 10.56 4.11 -10.96
N PRO A 44 11.07 3.43 -9.92
CA PRO A 44 10.40 3.30 -8.62
C PRO A 44 9.93 4.63 -8.02
N ARG A 45 10.79 5.64 -8.06
CA ARG A 45 10.50 6.97 -7.51
C ARG A 45 9.34 7.65 -8.23
N GLU A 46 9.23 7.46 -9.54
CA GLU A 46 8.17 8.08 -10.33
C GLU A 46 6.83 7.40 -10.11
N ALA A 47 6.79 6.07 -10.15
CA ALA A 47 5.58 5.28 -9.92
C ALA A 47 4.98 5.57 -8.53
N MET A 48 5.83 5.59 -7.49
CA MET A 48 5.38 5.87 -6.13
C MET A 48 4.93 7.32 -5.93
N ARG A 49 5.57 8.29 -6.59
CA ARG A 49 5.14 9.70 -6.57
C ARG A 49 3.74 9.86 -7.19
N GLU A 50 3.47 9.15 -8.28
CA GLU A 50 2.16 9.18 -8.91
C GLU A 50 1.08 8.54 -8.04
N ALA A 51 1.35 7.37 -7.45
CA ALA A 51 0.44 6.74 -6.49
C ALA A 51 0.13 7.68 -5.32
N ALA A 52 1.16 8.31 -4.74
CA ALA A 52 0.98 9.29 -3.66
C ALA A 52 0.10 10.48 -4.07
N ALA A 53 0.27 11.00 -5.30
CA ALA A 53 -0.58 12.07 -5.80
C ALA A 53 -2.06 11.65 -5.95
N ARG A 54 -2.32 10.41 -6.39
CA ARG A 54 -3.68 9.86 -6.49
C ARG A 54 -4.31 9.63 -5.12
N ILE A 55 -3.57 9.05 -4.18
CA ILE A 55 -3.98 8.88 -2.79
C ILE A 55 -4.36 10.23 -2.17
N ASN A 56 -3.49 11.24 -2.32
CA ASN A 56 -3.75 12.58 -1.77
C ASN A 56 -5.03 13.21 -2.34
N ARG A 57 -5.35 13.01 -3.62
CA ARG A 57 -6.61 13.50 -4.21
C ARG A 57 -7.85 12.85 -3.61
N VAL A 58 -7.76 11.59 -3.20
CA VAL A 58 -8.86 10.90 -2.49
C VAL A 58 -8.96 11.40 -1.06
N LEU A 59 -7.82 11.51 -0.36
CA LEU A 59 -7.78 12.00 1.01
C LEU A 59 -8.17 13.47 1.15
N SER A 60 -8.02 14.29 0.10
CA SER A 60 -8.39 15.70 0.11
C SER A 60 -9.86 15.98 -0.22
N ARG A 61 -10.68 14.96 -0.51
CA ARG A 61 -12.11 15.16 -0.79
C ARG A 61 -12.83 15.63 0.48
N PRO A 62 -13.89 16.44 0.38
CA PRO A 62 -14.75 16.78 1.50
C PRO A 62 -15.33 15.51 2.17
#